data_AF-A0A0N0AER4-F1
#
_entry.id   AF-A0A0N0AER4-F1
#
_cell.length_a   1.000
_cell.length_b   1.000
_cell.length_c   1.000
_cell.angle_alpha   90.00
_cell.angle_beta   90.00
_cell.angle_gamma   90.00
#
_symmetry.space_group_name_H-M   'P 1'
#
loop_
_entity.id
_entity.type
_entity.pdbx_description
1 polymer ?
#
loop_
_entity_poly.entity_id
_entity_poly.type
_entity_poly.pdbx_seq_one_letter_code
_entity_poly.pdbx_strand_id
1 'polypeptide(L)'
;MVDQLSAFADEVTRVAREVGTEGRLGGQADVKGVKGTWRDLTDSVNFMAGNLTGQVRNIALVATAVAKGDLSQKITVDARGEILELKSTINTMVDQLSAFA
;
A
#
# COMPACT_ATOMS: atom_id res chain seq x y z
N MET A 1 7.85 -28.91 -11.06
CA MET A 1 8.32 -28.05 -9.94
C MET A 1 9.04 -26.80 -10.44
N VAL A 2 9.92 -26.90 -11.44
CA VAL A 2 10.62 -25.74 -12.02
C VAL A 2 9.64 -24.72 -12.64
N ASP A 3 8.61 -25.18 -13.36
CA ASP A 3 7.64 -24.27 -14.01
C ASP A 3 6.83 -23.42 -13.00
N GLN A 4 6.53 -23.98 -11.82
CA GLN A 4 5.84 -23.25 -10.74
C GLN A 4 6.75 -22.19 -10.10
N LEU A 5 8.05 -22.47 -9.98
CA LEU A 5 9.03 -21.53 -9.47
C LEU A 5 9.21 -20.36 -10.44
N SER A 6 9.34 -20.64 -11.75
CA SER A 6 9.46 -19.60 -12.77
C SER A 6 8.24 -18.70 -12.81
N ALA A 7 7.03 -19.29 -12.83
CA ALA A 7 5.79 -18.51 -12.82
C ALA A 7 5.63 -17.63 -11.56
N PHE A 8 6.01 -18.14 -10.39
CA PHE A 8 6.00 -17.35 -9.16
C PHE A 8 7.02 -16.20 -9.21
N ALA A 9 8.25 -16.48 -9.64
CA ALA A 9 9.31 -15.48 -9.72
C ALA A 9 8.94 -14.33 -10.67
N ASP A 10 8.33 -14.65 -11.81
CA ASP A 10 7.86 -13.66 -12.78
C ASP A 10 6.78 -12.76 -12.18
N GLU A 11 5.78 -13.35 -11.52
CA GLU A 11 4.67 -12.61 -10.90
C GLU A 11 5.13 -11.72 -9.74
N VAL A 12 5.98 -12.22 -8.85
CA VAL A 12 6.50 -11.40 -7.75
C VAL A 12 7.37 -10.26 -8.28
N THR A 13 8.19 -10.52 -9.30
CA THR A 13 9.01 -9.48 -9.95
C THR A 13 8.12 -8.40 -10.56
N ARG A 14 7.03 -8.79 -11.23
CA ARG A 14 6.04 -7.87 -11.79
C ARG A 14 5.39 -7.01 -10.71
N VAL A 15 4.88 -7.62 -9.64
CA VAL A 15 4.22 -6.89 -8.53
C VAL A 15 5.19 -5.94 -7.84
N ALA A 16 6.42 -6.38 -7.56
CA ALA A 16 7.45 -5.54 -6.95
C ALA A 16 7.75 -4.30 -7.81
N ARG A 17 7.85 -4.48 -9.13
CA ARG A 17 8.05 -3.37 -10.06
C ARG A 17 6.84 -2.44 -10.11
N GLU A 18 5.64 -2.97 -10.30
CA GLU A 18 4.41 -2.16 -10.42
C GLU A 18 4.14 -1.35 -9.15
N VAL A 19 4.10 -2.00 -8.00
CA VAL A 19 3.73 -1.36 -6.73
C VAL A 19 4.90 -0.55 -6.17
N GLY A 20 6.11 -1.13 -6.19
CA GLY A 20 7.28 -0.55 -5.53
C GLY A 20 8.04 0.49 -6.37
N THR A 21 8.08 0.34 -7.69
CA THR A 21 8.85 1.24 -8.57
C THR A 21 7.97 2.16 -9.39
N GLU A 22 6.92 1.63 -10.01
CA GLU A 22 6.03 2.40 -10.89
C GLU A 22 4.92 3.13 -10.11
N GLY A 23 4.76 2.84 -8.81
CA GLY A 23 3.73 3.43 -7.96
C GLY A 23 2.30 3.02 -8.34
N ARG A 24 2.14 1.96 -9.14
CA ARG A 24 0.86 1.39 -9.54
C ARG A 24 0.31 0.53 -8.40
N LEU A 25 -0.33 1.21 -7.46
CA LEU A 25 -0.92 0.57 -6.28
C LEU A 25 -2.07 -0.38 -6.67
N GLY A 26 -2.18 -1.50 -5.97
CA GLY A 26 -3.22 -2.52 -6.18
C GLY A 26 -2.79 -3.71 -7.02
N GLY A 27 -1.53 -3.76 -7.47
CA GLY A 27 -0.96 -4.95 -8.11
C GLY A 27 -0.94 -6.15 -7.16
N GLN A 28 -1.39 -7.30 -7.65
CA GLN A 28 -1.36 -8.58 -6.96
C GLN A 28 -0.80 -9.66 -7.88
N ALA A 29 -0.09 -10.61 -7.31
CA ALA A 29 0.46 -11.78 -7.99
C ALA A 29 -0.65 -12.82 -8.14
N ASP A 30 -0.81 -13.36 -9.36
CA ASP A 30 -1.71 -14.48 -9.64
C ASP A 30 -0.91 -15.65 -10.24
N VAL A 31 -0.55 -16.61 -9.38
CA VAL A 31 0.22 -17.79 -9.80
C VAL A 31 -0.71 -19.01 -9.84
N LYS A 32 -1.10 -19.42 -11.04
CA LYS A 32 -2.03 -20.55 -11.21
C LYS A 32 -1.41 -21.87 -10.75
N GLY A 33 -2.19 -22.65 -10.00
CA GLY A 33 -1.85 -24.03 -9.63
C GLY A 33 -0.80 -24.17 -8.52
N VAL A 34 -0.43 -23.08 -7.84
CA VAL A 34 0.45 -23.15 -6.66
C VAL A 34 -0.27 -23.72 -5.44
N LYS A 35 0.45 -24.52 -4.66
CA LYS A 35 -0.02 -25.15 -3.41
C LYS A 35 1.13 -25.15 -2.40
N GLY A 36 0.80 -25.34 -1.12
CA GLY A 36 1.77 -25.35 -0.03
C GLY A 36 2.56 -24.04 0.02
N THR A 37 3.87 -24.15 0.26
CA THR A 37 4.76 -22.99 0.46
C THR A 37 4.66 -21.91 -0.63
N TRP A 38 4.46 -22.29 -1.90
CA TRP A 38 4.34 -21.31 -2.99
C TRP A 38 3.07 -20.48 -2.92
N ARG A 39 1.97 -21.09 -2.48
CA ARG A 39 0.72 -20.38 -2.22
C ARG A 39 0.89 -19.42 -1.05
N ASP A 40 1.47 -19.91 0.05
CA ASP A 40 1.67 -19.11 1.26
C ASP A 40 2.56 -17.88 0.99
N LEU A 41 3.59 -18.03 0.15
CA LEU A 41 4.44 -16.93 -0.30
C LEU A 41 3.69 -15.93 -1.20
N THR A 42 2.87 -16.43 -2.14
CA THR A 42 2.05 -15.58 -3.02
C THR A 42 1.06 -14.75 -2.20
N ASP A 43 0.38 -15.40 -1.25
CA ASP A 43 -0.58 -14.76 -0.35
C ASP A 43 0.11 -13.73 0.55
N SER A 44 1.33 -14.02 1.02
CA SER A 44 2.14 -13.07 1.82
C SER A 44 2.55 -11.82 1.04
N VAL A 45 2.99 -11.98 -0.21
CA VAL A 45 3.33 -10.85 -1.10
C VAL A 45 2.08 -10.00 -1.38
N ASN A 46 0.96 -10.65 -1.68
CA ASN A 46 -0.32 -9.97 -1.94
C ASN A 46 -0.84 -9.22 -0.71
N PHE A 47 -0.69 -9.79 0.48
CA PHE A 47 -1.07 -9.15 1.73
C PHE A 47 -0.22 -7.90 2.00
N MET A 48 1.10 -7.99 1.80
CA MET A 48 2.01 -6.84 1.91
C MET A 48 1.65 -5.73 0.91
N ALA A 49 1.52 -6.07 -0.37
CA ALA A 49 1.17 -5.12 -1.43
C ALA A 49 -0.20 -4.46 -1.21
N GLY A 50 -1.18 -5.24 -0.74
CA GLY A 50 -2.53 -4.76 -0.41
C GLY A 50 -2.53 -3.78 0.75
N ASN A 51 -1.83 -4.09 1.84
CA ASN A 51 -1.73 -3.19 3.01
C ASN A 51 -1.07 -1.86 2.63
N LEU A 52 0.09 -1.91 1.94
CA LEU A 52 0.78 -0.70 1.51
C LEU A 52 -0.07 0.13 0.55
N THR A 53 -0.77 -0.52 -0.39
CA THR A 53 -1.71 0.14 -1.30
C THR A 53 -2.81 0.90 -0.56
N GLY A 54 -3.47 0.24 0.41
CA GLY A 54 -4.55 0.85 1.18
C GLY A 54 -4.06 2.03 2.00
N GLN A 55 -2.92 1.86 2.66
CA GLN A 55 -2.31 2.90 3.48
C GLN A 55 -1.90 4.13 2.67
N VAL A 56 -1.16 3.94 1.58
CA VAL A 56 -0.67 5.04 0.73
C VAL A 56 -1.82 5.75 0.02
N ARG A 57 -2.84 5.03 -0.47
CA ARG A 57 -4.01 5.67 -1.10
C ARG A 57 -4.78 6.56 -0.12
N ASN A 58 -4.99 6.11 1.12
CA ASN A 58 -5.70 6.92 2.12
C ASN A 58 -4.92 8.20 2.47
N ILE A 59 -3.59 8.08 2.62
CA ILE A 59 -2.69 9.21 2.81
C ILE A 59 -2.80 10.20 1.63
N ALA A 60 -2.72 9.72 0.39
CA ALA A 60 -2.80 10.55 -0.80
C ALA A 60 -4.14 11.30 -0.92
N LEU A 61 -5.24 10.64 -0.55
CA LEU A 61 -6.57 11.27 -0.54
C LEU A 61 -6.64 12.45 0.44
N VAL A 62 -6.16 12.26 1.67
CA VAL A 62 -6.17 13.32 2.69
C VAL A 62 -5.23 14.46 2.32
N ALA A 63 -4.02 14.15 1.84
CA ALA A 63 -3.10 15.18 1.35
C ALA A 63 -3.70 15.99 0.18
N THR A 64 -4.44 15.34 -0.72
CA THR A 64 -5.15 16.02 -1.82
C THR A 64 -6.28 16.90 -1.31
N ALA A 65 -7.04 16.45 -0.30
CA ALA A 65 -8.11 17.24 0.31
C ALA A 65 -7.55 18.52 0.96
N VAL A 66 -6.48 18.38 1.73
CA VAL A 66 -5.76 19.50 2.36
C VAL A 66 -5.26 20.49 1.32
N ALA A 67 -4.67 20.01 0.22
CA ALA A 67 -4.21 20.87 -0.88
C ALA A 67 -5.36 21.63 -1.57
N LYS A 68 -6.59 21.12 -1.49
CA LYS A 68 -7.80 21.79 -1.98
C LYS A 68 -8.48 22.67 -0.93
N GLY A 69 -7.91 22.79 0.27
CA GLY A 69 -8.44 23.59 1.37
C GLY A 69 -9.45 22.86 2.27
N ASP A 70 -9.70 21.56 2.05
CA ASP A 70 -10.53 20.76 2.96
C ASP A 70 -9.65 20.20 4.10
N LEU A 71 -9.66 20.90 5.22
CA LEU A 71 -8.92 20.57 6.44
C LEU A 71 -9.74 19.69 7.41
N SER A 72 -10.92 19.21 7.00
CA SER A 72 -11.75 18.32 7.82
C SER A 72 -11.35 16.84 7.71
N GLN A 73 -10.59 16.49 6.66
CA GLN A 73 -10.22 15.10 6.36
C GLN A 73 -9.05 14.62 7.21
N LYS A 74 -9.13 13.38 7.67
CA LYS A 74 -8.07 12.69 8.42
C LYS A 74 -7.80 11.32 7.85
N ILE A 75 -6.56 10.89 7.98
CA ILE A 75 -6.18 9.51 7.67
C ILE A 75 -6.74 8.62 8.78
N THR A 76 -7.59 7.67 8.42
CA THR A 76 -8.28 6.80 9.37
C THR A 76 -7.81 5.35 9.29
N VAL A 77 -7.22 4.94 8.17
CA VAL A 77 -6.76 3.56 7.94
C VAL A 77 -5.78 3.09 9.02
N ASP A 78 -5.86 1.80 9.37
CA ASP A 78 -4.93 1.18 10.31
C ASP A 78 -3.51 1.12 9.73
N ALA A 79 -2.56 1.53 10.57
CA ALA A 79 -1.15 1.59 10.23
C ALA A 79 -0.31 1.19 11.44
N ARG A 80 0.90 0.69 11.16
CA ARG A 80 1.90 0.32 12.18
C ARG A 80 3.28 0.77 11.71
N GLY A 81 4.23 0.86 12.63
CA GLY A 81 5.61 1.26 12.33
C GLY A 81 5.69 2.63 11.65
N GLU A 82 6.56 2.75 10.65
CA GLU A 82 6.82 4.00 9.92
C GLU A 82 5.57 4.59 9.25
N ILE A 83 4.64 3.75 8.78
CA ILE A 83 3.39 4.23 8.18
C ILE A 83 2.47 4.85 9.23
N LEU A 84 2.49 4.37 10.48
CA LEU A 84 1.72 4.99 11.56
C LEU A 84 2.29 6.37 11.92
N GLU A 85 3.62 6.48 11.97
CA GLU A 85 4.30 7.75 12.20
C GLU A 85 3.97 8.76 11.10
N LEU A 86 4.00 8.33 9.83
CA LEU A 86 3.59 9.15 8.69
C LEU A 86 2.12 9.60 8.81
N LYS A 87 1.21 8.66 9.12
CA LYS A 87 -0.22 8.96 9.36
C LYS A 87 -0.38 10.02 10.45
N SER A 88 0.30 9.85 11.58
CA SER A 88 0.22 10.76 12.73
C SER A 88 0.74 12.16 12.37
N THR A 89 1.88 12.20 11.66
CA THR A 89 2.50 13.45 11.20
C THR A 89 1.56 14.24 10.30
N ILE A 90 0.96 13.57 9.30
CA ILE A 90 0.03 14.23 8.38
C ILE A 90 -1.24 14.68 9.11
N ASN A 91 -1.82 13.84 9.97
CA ASN A 91 -3.00 14.24 10.74
C ASN A 91 -2.71 15.46 11.62
N THR A 92 -1.55 15.50 12.29
CA THR A 92 -1.11 16.65 13.09
C THR A 92 -0.94 17.91 12.24
N MET A 93 -0.37 17.78 11.04
CA MET A 93 -0.29 18.89 10.08
C MET A 93 -1.68 19.43 9.72
N VAL A 94 -2.67 18.55 9.48
CA VAL A 94 -4.05 18.97 9.23
C VAL A 94 -4.64 19.72 10.44
N ASP A 95 -4.43 19.23 11.66
CA ASP A 95 -4.90 19.92 12.88
C ASP A 95 -4.31 21.33 12.99
N GLN A 96 -3.01 21.46 12.79
CA GLN A 96 -2.33 22.75 12.84
C GLN A 96 -2.84 23.72 11.79
N LEU A 97 -2.96 23.29 10.53
CA LEU A 97 -3.49 24.13 9.47
C LEU A 97 -4.94 24.55 9.75
N SER A 98 -5.77 23.65 10.27
CA SER A 98 -7.18 23.95 10.58
C SER A 98 -7.34 24.98 11.69
N ALA A 99 -6.35 25.13 12.58
CA ALA A 99 -6.38 26.13 13.64
C ALA A 99 -6.07 27.55 13.15
N PHE A 100 -5.51 27.71 11.94
CA PHE A 100 -5.19 29.01 11.33
C PHE A 100 -6.21 29.44 10.27
N ALA A 101 -7.11 28.56 9.85
CA ALA A 101 -8.16 28.81 8.87
C ALA A 101 -9.45 29.30 9.55
#